data_AF-A0A955FNA4-F1
#
_entry.id   AF-A0A955FNA4-F1
#
_cell.length_a   1.000
_cell.length_b   1.000
_cell.length_c   1.000
_cell.angle_alpha   90.00
_cell.angle_beta   90.00
_cell.angle_gamma   90.00
#
_symmetry.space_group_name_H-M   'P 1'
#
loop_
_entity.id
_entity.type
_entity.pdbx_description
1 polymer ?
#
loop_
_entity_poly.entity_id
_entity_poly.type
_entity_poly.pdbx_seq_one_letter_code
_entity_poly.pdbx_strand_id
1 'polypeptide(L)'
;YQKLQLTPLRDDLGREVRYDTSVFQVMYDQTPIDPSADLEQVANAYAPTSDAYFDVTMLTKERVTINGQEFSKATYQKTPKFNAQAAETPLRTIVYVGDDYGQPLVMTIAGVSEFTPLALYDEVIQSVVMEDPNAVVLGATVYKPDVLANWFSPIRGWLRNLLGTEETPEQKRAKTIATYMPAVVKVYHVICGELTIRGSSLGYDCLNTTGSGFLISEDGYVATSGHVVSVSAKDVIVDTLRTNPETLPSVLRLLGYSNYEVGQIVDATNNNPEAILSVMQQIYKLPDEVIRFNGQKDYYGVALGRDQLTLLNEDSKSQLDIKETTTTKKATLVAVDYNSADLVNDTFTGSDVALLKLQGSNYPVVRLGESALLTQGMPITVLGYPALAENELTDNSTISATTTNGVVSALRNSNDGQHRVIQTDADISGGNSGGPAFDEHGAVFGIATYIYQSADGGALSYMRDIADLGKLAQKSNLTLNTASKTQELWESALDDFYAARYRSALTKISQVQSLYPPHSLADTYKAMAESHIAAGEDTSNQTALYVLGAIAATSLVGMMTMIIIIVRHNHYHRQYKTLNQPPKH
;
A
#
# COMPACT_ATOMS: atom_id res chain seq x y z
N TYR A 1 37.27 -2.90 -4.01
CA TYR A 1 36.16 -2.29 -3.27
C TYR A 1 36.15 -2.79 -1.83
N GLN A 2 36.17 -1.88 -0.86
CA GLN A 2 35.76 -2.18 0.52
C GLN A 2 34.30 -1.76 0.65
N LYS A 3 33.38 -2.72 0.81
CA LYS A 3 31.95 -2.43 1.03
C LYS A 3 31.82 -1.88 2.44
N LEU A 4 31.33 -0.64 2.57
CA LEU A 4 31.15 -0.01 3.87
C LEU A 4 29.94 -0.63 4.58
N GLN A 5 30.05 -0.89 5.88
CA GLN A 5 28.86 -1.15 6.71
C GLN A 5 28.15 0.18 6.95
N LEU A 6 26.98 0.34 6.34
CA LEU A 6 26.13 1.49 6.60
C LEU A 6 25.62 1.38 8.04
N THR A 7 25.86 2.40 8.85
CA THR A 7 25.13 2.53 10.12
C THR A 7 23.65 2.66 9.77
N PRO A 8 22.76 1.85 10.36
CA PRO A 8 21.36 1.93 10.01
C PRO A 8 20.84 3.33 10.34
N LEU A 9 20.14 3.95 9.38
CA LEU A 9 19.58 5.27 9.63
C LEU A 9 18.59 5.14 10.78
N ARG A 10 18.52 6.14 11.66
CA ARG A 10 17.51 6.16 12.70
C ARG A 10 16.49 7.19 12.32
N ASP A 11 15.22 6.80 12.33
CA ASP A 11 14.15 7.78 12.13
C ASP A 11 14.08 8.76 13.31
N ASP A 12 13.24 9.79 13.19
CA ASP A 12 13.00 10.79 14.24
C ASP A 12 12.49 10.18 15.57
N LEU A 13 12.14 8.89 15.58
CA LEU A 13 11.70 8.11 16.73
C LEU A 13 12.82 7.19 17.28
N GLY A 14 14.04 7.29 16.74
CA GLY A 14 15.21 6.52 17.15
C GLY A 14 15.27 5.08 16.65
N ARG A 15 14.41 4.69 15.69
CA ARG A 15 14.27 3.31 15.19
C ARG A 15 15.13 3.05 13.96
N GLU A 16 15.64 1.83 13.86
CA GLU A 16 16.55 1.38 12.82
C GLU A 16 15.87 1.26 11.44
N VAL A 17 16.16 2.18 10.53
CA VAL A 17 15.79 2.18 9.11
C VAL A 17 16.86 1.42 8.34
N ARG A 18 16.50 0.25 7.82
CA ARG A 18 17.37 -0.57 6.97
C ARG A 18 17.04 -0.32 5.50
N TYR A 19 18.08 -0.12 4.69
CA TYR A 19 17.98 0.03 3.24
C TYR A 19 18.29 -1.30 2.57
N ASP A 20 17.70 -1.51 1.41
CA ASP A 20 18.09 -2.61 0.55
C ASP A 20 19.52 -2.39 0.03
N THR A 21 20.47 -3.16 0.56
CA THR A 21 21.90 -3.11 0.19
C THR A 21 22.21 -3.71 -1.19
N SER A 22 21.20 -4.25 -1.87
CA SER A 22 21.25 -4.65 -3.29
C SER A 22 20.90 -3.49 -4.22
N VAL A 23 20.08 -2.54 -3.75
CA VAL A 23 19.64 -1.33 -4.48
C VAL A 23 20.57 -0.16 -4.22
N PHE A 24 21.03 0.05 -2.99
CA PHE A 24 21.95 1.13 -2.61
C PHE A 24 23.29 0.59 -2.09
N GLN A 25 24.39 1.03 -2.69
CA GLN A 25 25.74 0.60 -2.35
C GLN A 25 26.67 1.79 -2.18
N VAL A 26 27.51 1.76 -1.14
CA VAL A 26 28.61 2.69 -0.91
C VAL A 26 29.90 1.90 -0.78
N MET A 27 30.90 2.27 -1.57
CA MET A 27 32.18 1.57 -1.63
C MET A 27 33.34 2.55 -1.76
N TYR A 28 34.44 2.26 -1.07
CA TYR A 28 35.75 2.81 -1.45
C TYR A 28 36.40 1.91 -2.48
N ASP A 29 36.85 2.51 -3.57
CA ASP A 29 37.86 1.88 -4.41
C ASP A 29 39.24 2.12 -3.80
N GLN A 30 40.01 1.05 -3.65
CA GLN A 30 41.36 1.11 -3.04
C GLN A 30 42.40 1.61 -4.06
N THR A 31 41.99 1.86 -5.30
CA THR A 31 42.82 2.39 -6.38
C THR A 31 42.96 3.91 -6.18
N PRO A 32 44.16 4.45 -5.90
CA PRO A 32 44.33 5.89 -5.68
C PRO A 32 43.90 6.70 -6.90
N ILE A 33 43.17 7.79 -6.67
CA ILE A 33 42.89 8.77 -7.73
C ILE A 33 44.17 9.56 -7.97
N ASP A 34 44.60 9.68 -9.23
CA ASP A 34 45.57 10.73 -9.59
C ASP A 34 44.94 12.07 -9.22
N PRO A 35 45.54 12.90 -8.34
CA PRO A 35 44.96 14.17 -7.90
C PRO A 35 44.64 15.16 -9.03
N SER A 36 45.16 14.91 -10.23
CA SER A 36 44.88 15.67 -11.46
C SER A 36 43.81 15.04 -12.36
N ALA A 37 43.33 13.84 -12.04
CA ALA A 37 42.29 13.15 -12.78
C ALA A 37 40.94 13.83 -12.57
N ASP A 38 40.24 14.06 -13.68
CA ASP A 38 38.89 14.59 -13.66
C ASP A 38 37.94 13.52 -13.08
N LEU A 39 37.21 13.88 -12.02
CA LEU A 39 36.16 13.04 -11.40
C LEU A 39 35.16 12.54 -12.45
N GLU A 40 35.00 13.28 -13.54
CA GLU A 40 34.18 12.90 -14.68
C GLU A 40 34.74 11.74 -15.51
N GLN A 41 36.06 11.60 -15.63
CA GLN A 41 36.69 10.44 -16.27
C GLN A 41 36.65 9.22 -15.35
N VAL A 42 36.85 9.43 -14.05
CA VAL A 42 36.77 8.38 -13.02
C VAL A 42 35.34 7.80 -12.96
N ALA A 43 34.30 8.63 -13.06
CA ALA A 43 32.91 8.19 -13.08
C ALA A 43 32.55 7.24 -14.24
N ASN A 44 33.23 7.37 -15.39
CA ASN A 44 32.99 6.48 -16.54
C ASN A 44 33.49 5.05 -16.30
N ALA A 45 34.47 4.85 -15.41
CA ALA A 45 34.97 3.52 -15.05
C ALA A 45 33.94 2.70 -14.24
N TYR A 46 32.96 3.37 -13.62
CA TYR A 46 31.88 2.77 -12.84
C TYR A 46 30.53 2.78 -13.57
N ALA A 47 30.52 3.14 -14.85
CA ALA A 47 29.33 3.05 -15.68
C ALA A 47 28.87 1.58 -15.81
N PRO A 48 27.56 1.30 -15.67
CA PRO A 48 27.06 -0.03 -16.00
C PRO A 48 27.31 -0.33 -17.49
N THR A 49 27.69 -1.56 -17.80
CA THR A 49 27.95 -1.99 -19.17
C THR A 49 26.73 -2.63 -19.79
N SER A 50 26.52 -2.41 -21.10
CA SER A 50 25.55 -3.20 -21.86
C SER A 50 25.98 -4.66 -21.89
N ASP A 51 25.02 -5.57 -21.78
CA ASP A 51 25.26 -7.01 -21.77
C ASP A 51 24.32 -7.74 -22.75
N ALA A 52 24.17 -9.06 -22.59
CA ALA A 52 23.31 -9.88 -23.45
C ALA A 52 21.82 -9.58 -23.25
N TYR A 53 21.42 -8.94 -22.15
CA TYR A 53 20.03 -8.73 -21.75
C TYR A 53 19.62 -7.25 -21.83
N PHE A 54 20.55 -6.32 -21.61
CA PHE A 54 20.25 -4.88 -21.54
C PHE A 54 21.18 -4.02 -22.41
N ASP A 55 20.58 -3.01 -23.05
CA ASP A 55 21.28 -1.84 -23.56
C ASP A 55 21.33 -0.75 -22.49
N VAL A 56 22.53 -0.27 -22.19
CA VAL A 56 22.76 0.84 -21.26
C VAL A 56 22.91 2.15 -22.04
N THR A 57 22.10 3.14 -21.72
CA THR A 57 22.23 4.51 -22.25
C THR A 57 22.39 5.51 -21.11
N MET A 58 23.37 6.40 -21.17
CA MET A 58 23.49 7.50 -20.21
C MET A 58 22.43 8.56 -20.54
N LEU A 59 21.58 8.89 -19.56
CA LEU A 59 20.52 9.89 -19.71
C LEU A 59 21.02 11.30 -19.36
N THR A 60 21.63 11.43 -18.18
CA THR A 60 22.08 12.73 -17.66
C THR A 60 23.43 12.57 -16.98
N LYS A 61 24.19 13.66 -16.98
CA LYS A 61 25.44 13.82 -16.25
C LYS A 61 25.50 15.24 -15.70
N GLU A 62 25.76 15.36 -14.41
CA GLU A 62 25.81 16.64 -13.71
C GLU A 62 26.78 16.60 -12.53
N ARG A 63 27.23 17.77 -12.09
CA ARG A 63 27.96 17.90 -10.83
C ARG A 63 26.98 18.22 -9.73
N VAL A 64 27.15 17.55 -8.59
CA VAL A 64 26.33 17.77 -7.40
C VAL A 64 27.24 17.96 -6.20
N THR A 65 26.79 18.75 -5.24
CA THR A 65 27.47 18.92 -3.96
C THR A 65 26.69 18.16 -2.89
N ILE A 66 27.36 17.24 -2.20
CA ILE A 66 26.78 16.44 -1.13
C ILE A 66 27.61 16.73 0.13
N ASN A 67 26.98 17.29 1.15
CA ASN A 67 27.63 17.67 2.42
C ASN A 67 28.92 18.50 2.25
N GLY A 68 28.94 19.39 1.25
CA GLY A 68 30.06 20.31 0.98
C GLY A 68 31.17 19.74 0.09
N GLN A 69 31.07 18.47 -0.32
CA GLN A 69 32.02 17.82 -1.22
C GLN A 69 31.42 17.65 -2.62
N GLU A 70 32.23 17.83 -3.66
CA GLU A 70 31.79 17.69 -5.05
C GLU A 70 31.77 16.23 -5.50
N PHE A 71 30.70 15.85 -6.19
CA PHE A 71 30.53 14.55 -6.83
C PHE A 71 30.14 14.73 -8.29
N SER A 72 30.63 13.83 -9.14
CA SER A 72 30.10 13.60 -10.48
C SER A 72 28.93 12.62 -10.39
N LYS A 73 27.72 13.07 -10.78
CA LYS A 73 26.49 12.27 -10.82
C LYS A 73 26.18 11.90 -12.27
N ALA A 74 25.94 10.62 -12.52
CA ALA A 74 25.51 10.12 -13.82
C ALA A 74 24.29 9.18 -13.68
N THR A 75 23.28 9.39 -14.51
CA THR A 75 22.09 8.53 -14.58
C THR A 75 22.13 7.71 -15.86
N TYR A 76 22.01 6.40 -15.72
CA TYR A 76 22.00 5.43 -16.81
C TYR A 76 20.65 4.73 -16.87
N GLN A 77 20.14 4.47 -18.06
CA GLN A 77 18.96 3.68 -18.32
C GLN A 77 19.37 2.33 -18.91
N LYS A 78 18.91 1.24 -18.28
CA LYS A 78 18.98 -0.12 -18.78
C LYS A 78 17.68 -0.43 -19.51
N THR A 79 17.78 -0.62 -20.82
CA THR A 79 16.66 -0.97 -21.69
C THR A 79 16.79 -2.44 -22.09
N PRO A 80 15.79 -3.29 -21.86
CA PRO A 80 15.85 -4.69 -22.26
C PRO A 80 16.02 -4.85 -23.77
N LYS A 81 16.89 -5.78 -24.21
CA LYS A 81 17.12 -6.12 -25.62
C LYS A 81 16.06 -7.05 -26.22
N PHE A 82 15.25 -7.69 -25.37
CA PHE A 82 14.22 -8.63 -25.78
C PHE A 82 12.89 -7.92 -25.95
N ASN A 83 12.42 -7.84 -27.20
CA ASN A 83 11.13 -7.26 -27.54
C ASN A 83 10.04 -8.34 -27.38
N ALA A 84 9.61 -8.59 -26.14
CA ALA A 84 8.57 -9.58 -25.84
C ALA A 84 7.58 -9.01 -24.83
N GLN A 85 6.56 -8.31 -25.33
CA GLN A 85 5.15 -8.20 -24.88
C GLN A 85 4.73 -8.24 -23.39
N ALA A 86 5.66 -8.16 -22.44
CA ALA A 86 5.49 -7.57 -21.12
C ALA A 86 6.33 -6.29 -21.16
N ALA A 87 5.72 -5.13 -20.90
CA ALA A 87 6.46 -3.88 -20.83
C ALA A 87 7.36 -3.90 -19.58
N GLU A 88 8.52 -4.56 -19.65
CA GLU A 88 9.58 -4.33 -18.68
C GLU A 88 10.03 -2.87 -18.82
N THR A 89 9.59 -2.06 -17.87
CA THR A 89 9.89 -0.64 -17.82
C THR A 89 11.40 -0.44 -17.73
N PRO A 90 11.99 0.48 -18.52
CA PRO A 90 13.40 0.81 -18.41
C PRO A 90 13.79 1.12 -16.96
N LEU A 91 14.85 0.46 -16.49
CA LEU A 91 15.38 0.66 -15.15
C LEU A 91 16.51 1.67 -15.19
N ARG A 92 16.59 2.54 -14.19
CA ARG A 92 17.65 3.52 -14.02
C ARG A 92 18.68 3.05 -13.00
N THR A 93 19.93 3.36 -13.27
CA THR A 93 21.06 3.23 -12.36
C THR A 93 21.70 4.60 -12.21
N ILE A 94 21.87 5.08 -10.99
CA ILE A 94 22.48 6.37 -10.68
C ILE A 94 23.82 6.10 -10.01
N VAL A 95 24.87 6.75 -10.47
CA VAL A 95 26.23 6.61 -9.94
C VAL A 95 26.74 7.98 -9.52
N TYR A 96 27.25 8.07 -8.29
CA TYR A 96 27.94 9.22 -7.75
C TYR A 96 29.40 8.85 -7.50
N VAL A 97 30.31 9.69 -7.97
CA VAL A 97 31.75 9.52 -7.73
C VAL A 97 32.33 10.81 -7.20
N GLY A 98 32.90 10.74 -6.01
CA GLY A 98 33.60 11.85 -5.34
C GLY A 98 35.01 11.42 -4.93
N ASP A 99 35.83 12.41 -4.58
CA ASP A 99 37.17 12.19 -4.04
C ASP A 99 37.16 12.40 -2.53
N ASP A 100 37.46 11.36 -1.77
CA ASP A 100 37.62 11.42 -0.32
C ASP A 100 39.07 11.06 0.05
N TYR A 101 39.85 12.07 0.43
CA TYR A 101 41.27 11.97 0.77
C TYR A 101 42.17 11.25 -0.27
N GLY A 102 41.90 11.42 -1.57
CA GLY A 102 42.68 10.82 -2.66
C GLY A 102 42.22 9.41 -3.06
N GLN A 103 41.07 8.96 -2.58
CA GLN A 103 40.44 7.69 -2.96
C GLN A 103 39.04 7.92 -3.56
N PRO A 104 38.63 7.14 -4.59
CA PRO A 104 37.28 7.21 -5.13
C PRO A 104 36.27 6.68 -4.11
N LEU A 105 35.36 7.56 -3.70
CA LEU A 105 34.14 7.19 -3.03
C LEU A 105 33.04 7.03 -4.08
N VAL A 106 32.52 5.80 -4.23
CA VAL A 106 31.50 5.46 -5.21
C VAL A 106 30.21 5.12 -4.50
N MET A 107 29.13 5.82 -4.85
CA MET A 107 27.77 5.50 -4.42
C MET A 107 26.91 5.12 -5.62
N THR A 108 26.24 3.98 -5.54
CA THR A 108 25.42 3.45 -6.64
C THR A 108 24.01 3.16 -6.17
N ILE A 109 23.03 3.61 -6.94
CA ILE A 109 21.61 3.29 -6.79
C ILE A 109 21.16 2.54 -8.04
N ALA A 110 20.77 1.28 -7.93
CA ALA A 110 20.40 0.43 -9.06
C ALA A 110 18.92 0.00 -9.01
N GLY A 111 18.30 -0.26 -10.18
CA GLY A 111 16.94 -0.80 -10.25
C GLY A 111 15.82 0.22 -10.08
N VAL A 112 16.08 1.50 -10.33
CA VAL A 112 15.10 2.58 -10.14
C VAL A 112 14.12 2.61 -11.33
N SER A 113 12.81 2.42 -11.10
CA SER A 113 11.82 2.57 -12.18
C SER A 113 11.85 3.97 -12.81
N GLU A 114 11.62 4.08 -14.12
CA GLU A 114 11.56 5.37 -14.81
C GLU A 114 10.46 6.31 -14.29
N PHE A 115 9.42 5.73 -13.66
CA PHE A 115 8.31 6.44 -13.04
C PHE A 115 8.61 6.93 -11.61
N THR A 116 9.73 6.50 -11.02
CA THR A 116 10.16 6.95 -9.70
C THR A 116 10.89 8.30 -9.83
N PRO A 117 10.43 9.37 -9.15
CA PRO A 117 11.12 10.66 -9.15
C PRO A 117 12.54 10.51 -8.57
N LEU A 118 13.56 10.91 -9.34
CA LEU A 118 14.97 10.80 -8.92
C LEU A 118 15.28 11.62 -7.65
N ALA A 119 14.51 12.68 -7.39
CA ALA A 119 14.64 13.52 -6.20
C ALA A 119 14.47 12.76 -4.87
N LEU A 120 13.74 11.64 -4.87
CA LEU A 120 13.53 10.79 -3.69
C LEU A 120 14.84 10.14 -3.20
N TYR A 121 15.79 9.96 -4.11
CA TYR A 121 17.11 9.41 -3.81
C TYR A 121 18.16 10.47 -3.48
N ASP A 122 17.95 11.71 -3.95
CA ASP A 122 18.85 12.82 -3.63
C ASP A 122 18.85 13.11 -2.11
N GLU A 123 17.72 12.92 -1.42
CA GLU A 123 17.61 13.05 0.04
C GLU A 123 18.38 11.95 0.80
N VAL A 124 18.28 10.69 0.34
CA VAL A 124 19.05 9.57 0.90
C VAL A 124 20.54 9.81 0.75
N ILE A 125 20.96 10.33 -0.40
CA ILE A 125 22.36 10.65 -0.68
C ILE A 125 22.86 11.84 0.16
N GLN A 126 22.02 12.87 0.37
CA GLN A 126 22.37 14.01 1.23
C GLN A 126 22.49 13.63 2.72
N SER A 127 21.88 12.52 3.15
CA SER A 127 21.99 12.02 4.53
C SER A 127 23.34 11.35 4.87
N VAL A 128 24.19 11.11 3.87
CA VAL A 128 25.48 10.41 4.04
C VAL A 128 26.49 11.33 4.71
N VAL A 129 26.72 11.14 6.02
CA VAL A 129 27.77 11.84 6.78
C VAL A 129 29.10 11.14 6.55
N MET A 130 30.15 11.89 6.20
CA MET A 130 31.52 11.38 6.02
C MET A 130 32.37 11.84 7.21
N GLU A 131 32.75 10.92 8.10
CA GLU A 131 33.69 11.21 9.21
C GLU A 131 35.02 10.45 9.03
N ASP A 132 36.09 11.09 9.54
CA ASP A 132 37.53 10.75 9.45
C ASP A 132 37.85 9.24 9.26
N PRO A 133 38.70 8.88 8.27
CA PRO A 133 39.06 7.49 7.97
C PRO A 133 39.74 6.71 9.11
N ASN A 134 40.13 7.36 10.21
CA ASN A 134 40.68 6.69 11.41
C ASN A 134 39.70 6.55 12.59
N ALA A 135 38.48 7.07 12.47
CA ALA A 135 37.42 6.92 13.46
C ALA A 135 36.16 6.38 12.77
N VAL A 136 36.06 5.05 12.68
CA VAL A 136 34.87 4.40 12.12
C VAL A 136 33.72 4.48 13.14
N VAL A 137 33.05 5.62 13.17
CA VAL A 137 31.74 5.84 13.78
C VAL A 137 30.98 6.78 12.85
N LEU A 138 30.05 6.24 12.04
CA LEU A 138 29.18 7.07 11.21
C LEU A 138 27.92 7.41 12.01
N GLY A 139 27.97 8.53 12.73
CA GLY A 139 26.78 9.12 13.35
C GLY A 139 26.06 10.05 12.38
N ALA A 140 24.93 9.61 11.82
CA ALA A 140 24.01 10.52 11.14
C ALA A 140 22.87 10.88 12.10
N THR A 141 22.74 12.18 12.41
CA THR A 141 21.47 12.74 12.91
C THR A 141 20.79 13.35 11.70
N VAL A 142 19.73 12.73 11.18
CA VAL A 142 18.86 13.36 10.19
C VAL A 142 17.48 13.51 10.79
N TYR A 143 17.11 14.78 10.92
CA TYR A 143 15.76 15.25 11.16
C TYR A 143 15.00 15.11 9.82
N LYS A 144 13.93 14.30 9.83
CA LYS A 144 12.60 14.56 9.26
C LYS A 144 11.98 13.44 8.39
N PRO A 145 10.70 13.09 8.64
CA PRO A 145 9.90 12.10 7.95
C PRO A 145 9.28 12.65 6.64
N ASP A 146 10.10 13.21 5.76
CA ASP A 146 9.59 14.09 4.71
C ASP A 146 9.16 13.42 3.39
N VAL A 147 9.12 12.09 3.26
CA VAL A 147 8.61 11.47 2.01
C VAL A 147 7.07 11.57 1.89
N LEU A 148 6.34 11.59 3.02
CA LEU A 148 4.92 11.96 3.04
C LEU A 148 4.72 13.48 3.19
N ALA A 149 5.69 14.22 3.75
CA ALA A 149 5.57 15.66 3.95
C ALA A 149 5.96 16.50 2.71
N ASN A 150 6.90 16.06 1.85
CA ASN A 150 7.30 16.78 0.63
C ASN A 150 6.30 16.66 -0.51
N TRP A 151 5.44 15.62 -0.53
CA TRP A 151 4.27 15.58 -1.41
C TRP A 151 3.22 16.64 -1.04
N PHE A 152 3.21 17.07 0.23
CA PHE A 152 2.22 17.97 0.82
C PHE A 152 2.85 19.19 1.50
N SER A 153 3.94 19.74 0.96
CA SER A 153 4.55 20.97 1.50
C SER A 153 3.49 22.08 1.67
N PRO A 154 3.23 22.57 2.90
CA PRO A 154 2.19 23.56 3.18
C PRO A 154 2.51 24.95 2.61
N ILE A 155 3.76 25.21 2.20
CA ILE A 155 4.15 26.47 1.53
C ILE A 155 3.39 26.65 0.20
N ARG A 156 2.92 25.55 -0.44
CA ARG A 156 1.99 25.63 -1.59
C ARG A 156 0.51 25.54 -1.20
N GLY A 157 0.16 25.07 0.00
CA GLY A 157 -1.23 24.89 0.46
C GLY A 157 -1.98 26.21 0.65
N TRP A 158 -1.36 27.20 1.30
CA TRP A 158 -1.95 28.52 1.50
C TRP A 158 -2.13 29.30 0.18
N LEU A 159 -1.15 29.25 -0.72
CA LEU A 159 -1.27 29.82 -2.08
C LEU A 159 -2.32 29.10 -2.93
N ARG A 160 -2.55 27.79 -2.74
CA ARG A 160 -3.58 27.00 -3.43
C ARG A 160 -5.01 27.39 -3.08
N ASN A 161 -5.31 27.52 -1.79
CA ASN A 161 -6.62 27.97 -1.33
C ASN A 161 -6.92 29.41 -1.80
N LEU A 162 -5.89 30.20 -2.08
CA LEU A 162 -6.00 31.52 -2.68
C LEU A 162 -6.18 31.50 -4.21
N LEU A 163 -5.72 30.43 -4.89
CA LEU A 163 -5.63 30.33 -6.37
C LEU A 163 -6.59 29.29 -6.99
N GLY A 164 -7.29 28.47 -6.21
CA GLY A 164 -8.34 27.55 -6.68
C GLY A 164 -7.87 26.44 -7.63
N THR A 165 -6.64 25.95 -7.52
CA THR A 165 -6.13 24.90 -8.42
C THR A 165 -6.59 23.51 -7.98
N GLU A 166 -7.13 22.70 -8.90
CA GLU A 166 -7.56 21.32 -8.66
C GLU A 166 -6.41 20.42 -8.15
N GLU A 167 -6.75 19.42 -7.32
CA GLU A 167 -5.81 18.40 -6.83
C GLU A 167 -5.34 17.49 -7.97
N THR A 168 -4.05 17.14 -7.99
CA THR A 168 -3.53 16.21 -9.01
C THR A 168 -4.01 14.77 -8.74
N PRO A 169 -4.05 13.89 -9.75
CA PRO A 169 -4.41 12.49 -9.56
C PRO A 169 -3.55 11.78 -8.49
N GLU A 170 -2.27 12.10 -8.41
CA GLU A 170 -1.34 11.57 -7.41
C GLU A 170 -1.75 11.99 -5.99
N GLN A 171 -2.15 13.25 -5.82
CA GLN A 171 -2.58 13.80 -4.54
C GLN A 171 -3.89 13.19 -4.07
N LYS A 172 -4.86 13.03 -4.99
CA LYS A 172 -6.12 12.33 -4.71
C LYS A 172 -5.87 10.90 -4.26
N ARG A 173 -4.99 10.15 -4.96
CA ARG A 173 -4.60 8.79 -4.58
C ARG A 173 -3.97 8.74 -3.19
N ALA A 174 -2.99 9.60 -2.91
CA ALA A 174 -2.36 9.66 -1.59
C ALA A 174 -3.36 9.97 -0.46
N LYS A 175 -4.30 10.89 -0.71
CA LYS A 175 -5.40 11.21 0.21
C LYS A 175 -6.31 10.00 0.43
N THR A 176 -6.69 9.28 -0.62
CA THR A 176 -7.48 8.04 -0.54
C THR A 176 -6.78 6.99 0.31
N ILE A 177 -5.48 6.76 0.06
CA ILE A 177 -4.69 5.79 0.82
C ILE A 177 -4.68 6.15 2.31
N ALA A 178 -4.34 7.40 2.65
CA ALA A 178 -4.32 7.85 4.05
C ALA A 178 -5.69 7.76 4.73
N THR A 179 -6.76 8.00 3.96
CA THR A 179 -8.14 8.00 4.46
C THR A 179 -8.62 6.61 4.81
N TYR A 180 -8.32 5.61 3.99
CA TYR A 180 -8.94 4.28 4.12
C TYR A 180 -7.98 3.16 4.54
N MET A 181 -6.67 3.35 4.50
CA MET A 181 -5.71 2.37 5.02
C MET A 181 -6.01 1.91 6.47
N PRO A 182 -6.52 2.74 7.40
CA PRO A 182 -6.91 2.26 8.74
C PRO A 182 -8.07 1.26 8.76
N ALA A 183 -8.88 1.21 7.69
CA ALA A 183 -9.97 0.26 7.53
C ALA A 183 -9.55 -1.02 6.79
N VAL A 184 -8.36 -1.04 6.19
CA VAL A 184 -7.80 -2.23 5.53
C VAL A 184 -7.11 -3.10 6.57
N VAL A 185 -7.36 -4.40 6.55
CA VAL A 185 -6.92 -5.34 7.58
C VAL A 185 -6.26 -6.57 6.96
N LYS A 186 -5.40 -7.26 7.70
CA LYS A 186 -4.91 -8.59 7.30
C LYS A 186 -5.82 -9.65 7.90
N VAL A 187 -6.29 -10.56 7.07
CA VAL A 187 -7.17 -11.68 7.44
C VAL A 187 -6.34 -12.95 7.50
N TYR A 188 -6.61 -13.73 8.54
CA TYR A 188 -6.00 -15.02 8.82
C TYR A 188 -7.10 -16.05 8.98
N HIS A 189 -6.90 -17.21 8.37
CA HIS A 189 -7.74 -18.38 8.58
C HIS A 189 -6.82 -19.58 8.80
N VAL A 190 -7.07 -20.30 9.90
CA VAL A 190 -6.41 -21.56 10.18
C VAL A 190 -7.50 -22.63 10.22
N ILE A 191 -7.35 -23.65 9.40
CA ILE A 191 -8.22 -24.82 9.40
C ILE A 191 -7.42 -26.02 9.90
N CYS A 192 -7.97 -26.76 10.84
CA CYS A 192 -7.34 -27.96 11.39
C CYS A 192 -8.31 -29.12 11.44
N GLY A 193 -7.83 -30.33 11.21
CA GLY A 193 -8.63 -31.53 11.37
C GLY A 193 -7.87 -32.80 11.02
N GLU A 194 -8.49 -33.95 11.29
CA GLU A 194 -7.99 -35.23 10.79
C GLU A 194 -8.37 -35.37 9.32
N LEU A 195 -7.37 -35.39 8.45
CA LEU A 195 -7.58 -35.55 7.02
C LEU A 195 -7.81 -37.03 6.70
N THR A 196 -8.83 -37.32 5.90
CA THR A 196 -9.15 -38.70 5.50
C THR A 196 -9.35 -38.81 4.00
N ILE A 197 -8.90 -39.95 3.44
CA ILE A 197 -9.19 -40.36 2.06
C ILE A 197 -9.95 -41.69 2.12
N ARG A 198 -11.18 -41.71 1.60
CA ARG A 198 -12.09 -42.88 1.64
C ARG A 198 -12.21 -43.48 3.06
N GLY A 199 -12.26 -42.61 4.08
CA GLY A 199 -12.32 -42.99 5.49
C GLY A 199 -11.01 -43.48 6.11
N SER A 200 -9.92 -43.60 5.34
CA SER A 200 -8.58 -43.88 5.87
C SER A 200 -7.91 -42.58 6.31
N SER A 201 -7.39 -42.56 7.53
CA SER A 201 -6.70 -41.39 8.09
C SER A 201 -5.34 -41.17 7.43
N LEU A 202 -5.08 -39.91 7.05
CA LEU A 202 -3.76 -39.40 6.68
C LEU A 202 -3.06 -38.72 7.85
N GLY A 203 -3.73 -38.59 9.00
CA GLY A 203 -3.25 -37.88 10.17
C GLY A 203 -3.94 -36.54 10.39
N TYR A 204 -3.61 -35.93 11.53
CA TYR A 204 -4.09 -34.60 11.89
C TYR A 204 -3.18 -33.54 11.26
N ASP A 205 -3.78 -32.59 10.56
CA ASP A 205 -3.04 -31.49 9.98
C ASP A 205 -3.78 -30.16 10.07
N CYS A 206 -3.03 -29.09 9.86
CA CYS A 206 -3.54 -27.73 9.82
C CYS A 206 -3.01 -27.01 8.58
N LEU A 207 -3.89 -26.28 7.89
CA LEU A 207 -3.51 -25.33 6.86
C LEU A 207 -3.81 -23.92 7.33
N ASN A 208 -2.89 -22.99 7.07
CA ASN A 208 -3.08 -21.57 7.26
C ASN A 208 -3.21 -20.87 5.91
N THR A 209 -4.17 -19.95 5.81
CA THR A 209 -4.31 -19.02 4.70
C THR A 209 -4.27 -17.60 5.25
N THR A 210 -3.71 -16.70 4.45
CA THR A 210 -3.68 -15.28 4.78
C THR A 210 -4.07 -14.47 3.55
N GLY A 211 -4.64 -13.31 3.82
CA GLY A 211 -5.01 -12.36 2.78
C GLY A 211 -5.35 -11.01 3.38
N SER A 212 -5.96 -10.18 2.57
CA SER A 212 -6.44 -8.86 2.93
C SER A 212 -7.93 -8.88 3.20
N GLY A 213 -8.40 -7.88 3.91
CA GLY A 213 -9.81 -7.57 4.06
C GLY A 213 -9.99 -6.10 4.35
N PHE A 214 -11.23 -5.68 4.49
CA PHE A 214 -11.54 -4.30 4.85
C PHE A 214 -12.83 -4.20 5.64
N LEU A 215 -12.85 -3.27 6.60
CA LEU A 215 -13.97 -2.99 7.47
C LEU A 215 -15.06 -2.23 6.68
N ILE A 216 -16.28 -2.76 6.71
CA ILE A 216 -17.44 -2.22 5.98
C ILE A 216 -18.55 -1.74 6.92
N SER A 217 -18.34 -1.84 8.23
CA SER A 217 -19.28 -1.39 9.26
C SER A 217 -18.56 -1.05 10.56
N GLU A 218 -19.03 -0.02 11.26
CA GLU A 218 -18.46 0.43 12.53
C GLU A 218 -18.62 -0.58 13.66
N ASP A 219 -19.54 -1.55 13.52
CA ASP A 219 -19.72 -2.66 14.44
C ASP A 219 -18.83 -3.88 14.09
N GLY A 220 -18.04 -3.83 13.03
CA GLY A 220 -16.96 -4.80 12.77
C GLY A 220 -17.27 -5.88 11.75
N TYR A 221 -18.15 -5.65 10.76
CA TYR A 221 -18.16 -6.49 9.57
C TYR A 221 -16.93 -6.23 8.70
N VAL A 222 -16.31 -7.30 8.22
CA VAL A 222 -15.13 -7.29 7.37
C VAL A 222 -15.45 -8.03 6.07
N ALA A 223 -15.21 -7.39 4.94
CA ALA A 223 -15.23 -8.03 3.63
C ALA A 223 -13.84 -8.58 3.28
N THR A 224 -13.78 -9.73 2.61
CA THR A 224 -12.55 -10.36 2.10
C THR A 224 -12.89 -11.31 0.96
N SER A 225 -11.89 -11.97 0.38
CA SER A 225 -12.09 -13.02 -0.61
C SER A 225 -12.51 -14.33 0.03
N GLY A 226 -13.31 -15.11 -0.70
CA GLY A 226 -13.78 -16.41 -0.24
C GLY A 226 -12.67 -17.42 -0.02
N HIS A 227 -11.72 -17.52 -0.95
CA HIS A 227 -10.56 -18.40 -0.85
C HIS A 227 -9.63 -18.09 0.33
N VAL A 228 -9.70 -16.87 0.89
CA VAL A 228 -8.93 -16.49 2.08
C VAL A 228 -9.50 -17.16 3.33
N VAL A 229 -10.82 -17.42 3.38
CA VAL A 229 -11.53 -17.87 4.60
C VAL A 229 -12.29 -19.18 4.43
N SER A 230 -12.23 -19.79 3.25
CA SER A 230 -12.91 -21.04 2.93
C SER A 230 -11.95 -21.95 2.17
N VAL A 231 -11.48 -22.98 2.88
CA VAL A 231 -10.54 -23.98 2.39
C VAL A 231 -11.23 -25.34 2.46
N SER A 232 -11.15 -26.12 1.39
CA SER A 232 -11.64 -27.49 1.33
C SER A 232 -10.54 -28.49 1.73
N ALA A 233 -10.94 -29.70 2.13
CA ALA A 233 -9.98 -30.78 2.41
C ALA A 233 -9.14 -31.16 1.17
N LYS A 234 -9.64 -30.88 -0.04
CA LYS A 234 -8.90 -31.06 -1.30
C LYS A 234 -7.77 -30.04 -1.43
N ASP A 235 -8.03 -28.78 -1.05
CA ASP A 235 -7.02 -27.72 -1.06
C ASP A 235 -5.83 -28.08 -0.15
N VAL A 236 -6.09 -28.68 1.00
CA VAL A 236 -5.04 -29.14 1.95
C VAL A 236 -4.20 -30.27 1.38
N ILE A 237 -4.82 -31.25 0.70
CA ILE A 237 -4.07 -32.31 0.01
C ILE A 237 -3.22 -31.71 -1.10
N VAL A 238 -3.78 -30.79 -1.90
CA VAL A 238 -3.06 -30.15 -3.00
C VAL A 238 -1.90 -29.33 -2.48
N ASP A 239 -2.07 -28.58 -1.40
CA ASP A 239 -0.99 -27.86 -0.72
C ASP A 239 0.08 -28.82 -0.19
N THR A 240 -0.32 -29.92 0.45
CA THR A 240 0.60 -30.95 0.94
C THR A 240 1.42 -31.57 -0.19
N LEU A 241 0.80 -31.86 -1.33
CA LEU A 241 1.51 -32.39 -2.51
C LEU A 241 2.46 -31.36 -3.12
N ARG A 242 2.13 -30.07 -3.04
CA ARG A 242 2.97 -28.98 -3.52
C ARG A 242 4.18 -28.76 -2.63
N THR A 243 3.98 -28.75 -1.31
CA THR A 243 5.02 -28.46 -0.32
C THR A 243 5.86 -29.69 0.05
N ASN A 244 5.26 -30.88 -0.02
CA ASN A 244 5.90 -32.16 0.25
C ASN A 244 5.52 -33.24 -0.79
N PRO A 245 6.10 -33.18 -2.01
CA PRO A 245 5.78 -34.09 -3.11
C PRO A 245 6.00 -35.58 -2.78
N GLU A 246 6.84 -35.91 -1.80
CA GLU A 246 7.09 -37.29 -1.36
C GLU A 246 5.84 -37.98 -0.80
N THR A 247 4.81 -37.21 -0.44
CA THR A 247 3.51 -37.73 0.03
C THR A 247 2.64 -38.31 -1.11
N LEU A 248 2.97 -38.02 -2.37
CA LEU A 248 2.21 -38.42 -3.56
C LEU A 248 1.89 -39.93 -3.63
N PRO A 249 2.84 -40.85 -3.40
CA PRO A 249 2.56 -42.30 -3.46
C PRO A 249 1.50 -42.73 -2.44
N SER A 250 1.53 -42.15 -1.23
CA SER A 250 0.59 -42.46 -0.15
C SER A 250 -0.81 -41.98 -0.51
N VAL A 251 -0.94 -40.76 -1.03
CA VAL A 251 -2.22 -40.20 -1.49
C VAL A 251 -2.82 -41.06 -2.61
N LEU A 252 -2.03 -41.40 -3.63
CA LEU A 252 -2.50 -42.22 -4.76
C LEU A 252 -2.95 -43.62 -4.31
N ARG A 253 -2.24 -44.27 -3.40
CA ARG A 253 -2.65 -45.58 -2.85
C ARG A 253 -3.99 -45.50 -2.12
N LEU A 254 -4.21 -44.45 -1.31
CA LEU A 254 -5.48 -44.26 -0.61
C LEU A 254 -6.63 -43.91 -1.57
N LEU A 255 -6.34 -43.27 -2.70
CA LEU A 255 -7.30 -43.06 -3.78
C LEU A 255 -7.64 -44.35 -4.55
N GLY A 256 -6.89 -45.43 -4.31
CA GLY A 256 -7.14 -46.77 -4.86
C GLY A 256 -6.31 -47.13 -6.10
N TYR A 257 -5.27 -46.36 -6.41
CA TYR A 257 -4.33 -46.69 -7.50
C TYR A 257 -3.48 -47.91 -7.13
N SER A 258 -3.25 -48.80 -8.08
CA SER A 258 -2.37 -49.95 -7.91
C SER A 258 -0.90 -49.53 -7.78
N ASN A 259 -0.06 -50.38 -7.19
CA ASN A 259 1.38 -50.09 -7.07
C ASN A 259 2.06 -49.82 -8.42
N TYR A 260 1.57 -50.41 -9.51
CA TYR A 260 2.08 -50.18 -10.85
C TYR A 260 1.72 -48.76 -11.35
N GLU A 261 0.46 -48.35 -11.20
CA GLU A 261 0.00 -47.01 -11.59
C GLU A 261 0.67 -45.92 -10.74
N VAL A 262 0.83 -46.16 -9.45
CA VAL A 262 1.57 -45.25 -8.55
C VAL A 262 3.00 -45.07 -9.05
N GLY A 263 3.70 -46.15 -9.41
CA GLY A 263 5.05 -46.07 -9.97
C GLY A 263 5.09 -45.23 -11.25
N GLN A 264 4.16 -45.47 -12.18
CA GLN A 264 4.06 -44.71 -13.43
C GLN A 264 3.85 -43.21 -13.20
N ILE A 265 2.94 -42.85 -12.28
CA ILE A 265 2.62 -41.44 -12.00
C ILE A 265 3.80 -40.76 -11.30
N VAL A 266 4.42 -41.41 -10.33
CA VAL A 266 5.59 -40.86 -9.61
C VAL A 266 6.78 -40.66 -10.57
N ASP A 267 7.05 -41.64 -11.43
CA ASP A 267 8.09 -41.51 -12.45
C ASP A 267 7.77 -40.37 -13.42
N ALA A 268 6.51 -40.19 -13.80
CA ALA A 268 6.08 -39.08 -14.66
C ALA A 268 6.27 -37.71 -13.96
N THR A 269 5.92 -37.58 -12.68
CA THR A 269 6.08 -36.32 -11.92
C THR A 269 7.55 -35.99 -11.64
N ASN A 270 8.41 -36.98 -11.45
CA ASN A 270 9.84 -36.77 -11.26
C ASN A 270 10.52 -36.27 -12.55
N ASN A 271 10.04 -36.72 -13.71
CA ASN A 271 10.61 -36.35 -15.00
C ASN A 271 9.98 -35.08 -15.59
N ASN A 272 8.75 -34.76 -15.22
CA ASN A 272 8.05 -33.54 -15.62
C ASN A 272 7.33 -32.93 -14.40
N PRO A 273 7.88 -31.85 -13.81
CA PRO A 273 7.24 -31.16 -12.70
C PRO A 273 5.81 -30.68 -13.00
N GLU A 274 5.46 -30.41 -14.26
CA GLU A 274 4.08 -30.02 -14.64
C GLU A 274 3.09 -31.20 -14.53
N ALA A 275 3.56 -32.45 -14.55
CA ALA A 275 2.68 -33.61 -14.40
C ALA A 275 2.01 -33.66 -13.01
N ILE A 276 2.61 -33.03 -11.99
CA ILE A 276 1.99 -32.95 -10.66
C ILE A 276 0.72 -32.09 -10.69
N LEU A 277 0.68 -31.07 -11.55
CA LEU A 277 -0.49 -30.21 -11.72
C LEU A 277 -1.68 -31.01 -12.27
N SER A 278 -1.44 -31.94 -13.19
CA SER A 278 -2.47 -32.85 -13.71
C SER A 278 -3.06 -33.74 -12.61
N VAL A 279 -2.23 -34.21 -11.67
CA VAL A 279 -2.71 -34.98 -10.50
C VAL A 279 -3.54 -34.08 -9.58
N MET A 280 -3.08 -32.86 -9.29
CA MET A 280 -3.82 -31.89 -8.49
C MET A 280 -5.19 -31.59 -9.11
N GLN A 281 -5.26 -31.37 -10.43
CA GLN A 281 -6.51 -31.17 -11.16
C GLN A 281 -7.48 -32.36 -11.03
N GLN A 282 -6.97 -33.60 -11.03
CA GLN A 282 -7.80 -34.79 -10.82
C GLN A 282 -8.35 -34.86 -9.41
N ILE A 283 -7.60 -34.43 -8.40
CA ILE A 283 -8.05 -34.39 -7.01
C ILE A 283 -9.28 -33.48 -6.85
N TYR A 284 -9.30 -32.31 -7.51
CA TYR A 284 -10.46 -31.41 -7.48
C TYR A 284 -11.72 -32.01 -8.11
N LYS A 285 -11.58 -32.96 -9.05
CA LYS A 285 -12.69 -33.65 -9.70
C LYS A 285 -13.29 -34.78 -8.87
N LEU A 286 -12.65 -35.16 -7.77
CA LEU A 286 -13.18 -36.19 -6.87
C LEU A 286 -14.42 -35.68 -6.14
N PRO A 287 -15.42 -36.54 -5.85
CA PRO A 287 -16.52 -36.18 -4.96
C PRO A 287 -16.02 -35.75 -3.57
N ASP A 288 -16.70 -34.78 -2.94
CA ASP A 288 -16.33 -34.25 -1.60
C ASP A 288 -16.36 -35.31 -0.49
N GLU A 289 -17.03 -36.44 -0.70
CA GLU A 289 -17.04 -37.57 0.22
C GLU A 289 -15.75 -38.40 0.20
N VAL A 290 -14.93 -38.27 -0.84
CA VAL A 290 -13.67 -39.01 -0.98
C VAL A 290 -12.60 -38.43 -0.06
N ILE A 291 -12.52 -37.10 0.04
CA ILE A 291 -11.51 -36.39 0.83
C ILE A 291 -12.23 -35.51 1.84
N ARG A 292 -12.07 -35.79 3.13
CA ARG A 292 -12.81 -35.11 4.20
C ARG A 292 -11.92 -34.74 5.38
N PHE A 293 -12.32 -33.68 6.07
CA PHE A 293 -11.92 -33.47 7.46
C PHE A 293 -12.86 -34.21 8.40
N ASN A 294 -12.27 -34.96 9.34
CA ASN A 294 -12.92 -35.42 10.55
C ASN A 294 -12.55 -34.47 11.70
N GLY A 295 -13.56 -33.96 12.41
CA GLY A 295 -13.36 -33.03 13.53
C GLY A 295 -12.77 -31.67 13.12
N GLN A 296 -13.16 -31.15 11.94
CA GLN A 296 -12.72 -29.85 11.43
C GLN A 296 -12.95 -28.73 12.45
N LYS A 297 -11.96 -27.86 12.59
CA LYS A 297 -12.03 -26.61 13.35
C LYS A 297 -11.46 -25.48 12.50
N ASP A 298 -12.20 -24.38 12.46
CA ASP A 298 -11.83 -23.16 11.77
C ASP A 298 -11.58 -22.02 12.77
N TYR A 299 -10.47 -21.32 12.58
CA TYR A 299 -10.05 -20.20 13.41
C TYR A 299 -9.84 -18.99 12.50
N TYR A 300 -10.59 -17.92 12.74
CA TYR A 300 -10.50 -16.69 11.95
C TYR A 300 -9.91 -15.56 12.79
N GLY A 301 -8.91 -14.88 12.25
CA GLY A 301 -8.20 -13.78 12.89
C GLY A 301 -8.12 -12.58 11.98
N VAL A 302 -8.19 -11.39 12.56
CA VAL A 302 -8.01 -10.13 11.84
C VAL A 302 -7.00 -9.26 12.57
N ALA A 303 -5.95 -8.86 11.86
CA ALA A 303 -5.00 -7.86 12.32
C ALA A 303 -5.49 -6.46 11.90
N LEU A 304 -5.77 -5.64 12.91
CA LEU A 304 -6.35 -4.29 12.83
C LEU A 304 -5.31 -3.17 12.69
N GLY A 305 -4.04 -3.50 12.89
CA GLY A 305 -2.94 -2.55 12.91
C GLY A 305 -1.73 -3.08 12.15
N ARG A 306 -0.53 -2.72 12.63
CA ARG A 306 0.74 -3.16 12.01
C ARG A 306 1.37 -4.36 12.71
N ASP A 307 0.75 -4.89 13.75
CA ASP A 307 1.33 -6.00 14.50
C ASP A 307 1.10 -7.32 13.76
N GLN A 308 2.06 -8.24 13.90
CA GLN A 308 1.87 -9.61 13.44
C GLN A 308 0.82 -10.35 14.27
N LEU A 309 0.13 -11.28 13.62
CA LEU A 309 -0.73 -12.24 14.31
C LEU A 309 0.13 -13.11 15.23
N THR A 310 -0.29 -13.25 16.49
CA THR A 310 0.28 -14.24 17.40
C THR A 310 -0.72 -15.40 17.59
N LEU A 311 -0.31 -16.61 17.24
CA LEU A 311 -1.07 -17.82 17.54
C LEU A 311 -0.74 -18.30 18.97
N LEU A 312 -1.73 -18.87 19.65
CA LEU A 312 -1.53 -19.58 20.92
C LEU A 312 -1.09 -21.02 20.62
N ASN A 313 0.00 -21.44 21.25
CA ASN A 313 0.47 -22.84 21.31
C ASN A 313 0.75 -23.49 19.95
N GLU A 314 1.68 -22.91 19.17
CA GLU A 314 2.18 -23.52 17.92
C GLU A 314 2.80 -24.91 18.14
N ASP A 315 3.33 -25.15 19.34
CA ASP A 315 4.01 -26.41 19.69
C ASP A 315 3.10 -27.66 19.67
N SER A 316 1.77 -27.48 19.65
CA SER A 316 0.81 -28.59 19.54
C SER A 316 -0.29 -28.25 18.53
N LYS A 317 -0.17 -28.78 17.30
CA LYS A 317 -1.17 -28.64 16.20
C LYS A 317 -2.63 -28.84 16.64
N SER A 318 -2.89 -29.60 17.70
CA SER A 318 -4.23 -29.92 18.22
C SER A 318 -4.90 -28.85 19.12
N GLN A 319 -4.19 -27.79 19.53
CA GLN A 319 -4.69 -26.73 20.42
C GLN A 319 -4.43 -25.30 19.91
N LEU A 320 -4.35 -25.13 18.59
CA LEU A 320 -4.21 -23.79 18.00
C LEU A 320 -5.43 -22.92 18.34
N ASP A 321 -5.17 -21.67 18.72
CA ASP A 321 -6.17 -20.62 18.92
C ASP A 321 -5.53 -19.25 18.64
N ILE A 322 -6.34 -18.24 18.37
CA ILE A 322 -5.84 -16.89 18.06
C ILE A 322 -5.72 -16.09 19.36
N LYS A 323 -4.55 -15.51 19.62
CA LYS A 323 -4.35 -14.64 20.78
C LYS A 323 -4.94 -13.26 20.48
N GLU A 324 -6.03 -12.91 21.15
CA GLU A 324 -6.56 -11.55 21.04
C GLU A 324 -5.64 -10.53 21.72
N THR A 325 -5.43 -9.42 21.05
CA THR A 325 -4.68 -8.26 21.55
C THR A 325 -5.48 -6.98 21.25
N THR A 326 -4.85 -5.82 21.42
CA THR A 326 -5.40 -4.54 20.94
C THR A 326 -5.43 -4.46 19.42
N THR A 327 -4.52 -5.15 18.74
CA THR A 327 -4.29 -5.09 17.28
C THR A 327 -4.66 -6.39 16.56
N THR A 328 -4.98 -7.45 17.29
CA THR A 328 -5.46 -8.74 16.75
C THR A 328 -6.80 -9.09 17.38
N LYS A 329 -7.80 -9.40 16.55
CA LYS A 329 -9.14 -9.84 16.98
C LYS A 329 -9.50 -11.19 16.40
N LYS A 330 -10.24 -11.98 17.18
CA LYS A 330 -10.94 -13.15 16.64
C LYS A 330 -12.11 -12.69 15.78
N ALA A 331 -12.36 -13.46 14.73
CA ALA A 331 -13.48 -13.24 13.83
C ALA A 331 -14.37 -14.48 13.76
N THR A 332 -15.58 -14.29 13.24
CA THR A 332 -16.51 -15.36 12.91
C THR A 332 -16.89 -15.25 11.45
N LEU A 333 -16.93 -16.38 10.73
CA LEU A 333 -17.44 -16.41 9.37
C LEU A 333 -18.96 -16.23 9.38
N VAL A 334 -19.43 -15.20 8.70
CA VAL A 334 -20.86 -14.89 8.58
C VAL A 334 -21.44 -15.49 7.31
N ALA A 335 -20.75 -15.28 6.19
CA ALA A 335 -21.17 -15.77 4.89
C ALA A 335 -19.98 -15.88 3.95
N VAL A 336 -20.06 -16.80 3.00
CA VAL A 336 -19.09 -16.97 1.92
C VAL A 336 -19.80 -17.45 0.66
N ASP A 337 -19.36 -16.95 -0.48
CA ASP A 337 -19.71 -17.45 -1.80
C ASP A 337 -18.41 -17.75 -2.54
N TYR A 338 -17.98 -19.00 -2.48
CA TYR A 338 -16.72 -19.48 -3.03
C TYR A 338 -16.81 -20.95 -3.43
N ASN A 339 -16.14 -21.29 -4.52
CA ASN A 339 -16.01 -22.65 -5.01
C ASN A 339 -14.55 -22.90 -5.38
N SER A 340 -13.83 -23.75 -4.64
CA SER A 340 -12.41 -24.02 -4.90
C SER A 340 -12.14 -24.69 -6.24
N ALA A 341 -13.15 -25.35 -6.83
CA ALA A 341 -13.04 -25.93 -8.16
C ALA A 341 -12.92 -24.86 -9.27
N ASP A 342 -13.31 -23.61 -9.01
CA ASP A 342 -13.23 -22.50 -9.96
C ASP A 342 -11.79 -22.16 -10.35
N LEU A 343 -10.85 -22.24 -9.40
CA LEU A 343 -9.42 -21.96 -9.64
C LEU A 343 -8.74 -22.97 -10.58
N VAL A 344 -9.37 -24.13 -10.79
CA VAL A 344 -8.75 -25.30 -11.41
C VAL A 344 -9.42 -25.64 -12.74
N ASN A 345 -10.72 -25.36 -12.84
CA ASN A 345 -11.51 -25.60 -14.04
C ASN A 345 -11.60 -24.36 -14.95
N ASP A 346 -10.91 -23.27 -14.62
CA ASP A 346 -11.07 -21.95 -15.23
C ASP A 346 -12.55 -21.52 -15.27
N THR A 347 -13.33 -21.93 -14.27
CA THR A 347 -14.73 -21.53 -14.08
C THR A 347 -14.82 -20.43 -13.04
N PHE A 348 -15.85 -19.59 -13.13
CA PHE A 348 -16.08 -18.51 -12.15
C PHE A 348 -17.53 -18.57 -11.66
N THR A 349 -17.91 -19.71 -11.09
CA THR A 349 -19.30 -19.97 -10.65
C THR A 349 -19.61 -19.36 -9.29
N GLY A 350 -18.63 -19.23 -8.40
CA GLY A 350 -18.74 -18.49 -7.16
C GLY A 350 -18.20 -17.07 -7.31
N SER A 351 -18.74 -16.13 -6.53
CA SER A 351 -18.25 -14.76 -6.54
C SER A 351 -16.91 -14.57 -5.81
N ASP A 352 -16.36 -15.59 -5.14
CA ASP A 352 -15.15 -15.50 -4.31
C ASP A 352 -15.17 -14.33 -3.31
N VAL A 353 -16.31 -14.10 -2.66
CA VAL A 353 -16.47 -13.06 -1.64
C VAL A 353 -16.88 -13.68 -0.31
N ALA A 354 -16.39 -13.11 0.79
CA ALA A 354 -16.78 -13.51 2.13
C ALA A 354 -16.99 -12.33 3.08
N LEU A 355 -17.75 -12.60 4.14
CA LEU A 355 -18.06 -11.71 5.24
C LEU A 355 -17.63 -12.34 6.55
N LEU A 356 -16.76 -11.64 7.28
CA LEU A 356 -16.40 -11.95 8.66
C LEU A 356 -17.04 -10.93 9.61
N LYS A 357 -17.17 -11.31 10.89
CA LYS A 357 -17.61 -10.42 11.98
C LYS A 357 -16.62 -10.42 13.14
N LEU A 358 -16.20 -9.22 13.53
CA LEU A 358 -15.43 -8.92 14.73
C LEU A 358 -16.34 -8.50 15.89
N GLN A 359 -15.86 -8.64 17.12
CA GLN A 359 -16.49 -8.06 18.30
C GLN A 359 -15.88 -6.69 18.60
N GLY A 360 -16.73 -5.67 18.75
CA GLY A 360 -16.29 -4.30 19.04
C GLY A 360 -17.22 -3.26 18.43
N SER A 361 -16.78 -2.01 18.48
CA SER A 361 -17.46 -0.86 17.88
C SER A 361 -16.45 0.21 17.49
N ASN A 362 -16.91 1.25 16.81
CA ASN A 362 -16.11 2.39 16.38
C ASN A 362 -14.96 1.99 15.43
N TYR A 363 -15.14 0.93 14.65
CA TYR A 363 -14.19 0.58 13.61
C TYR A 363 -14.16 1.66 12.52
N PRO A 364 -12.99 2.04 11.98
CA PRO A 364 -12.93 2.79 10.71
C PRO A 364 -13.53 1.92 9.61
N VAL A 365 -14.12 2.55 8.59
CA VAL A 365 -14.83 1.83 7.53
C VAL A 365 -14.53 2.44 6.17
N VAL A 366 -14.58 1.62 5.13
CA VAL A 366 -14.55 2.09 3.76
C VAL A 366 -15.94 2.52 3.28
N ARG A 367 -15.97 3.35 2.24
CA ARG A 367 -17.20 3.61 1.48
C ARG A 367 -17.33 2.60 0.35
N LEU A 368 -18.53 2.08 0.14
CA LEU A 368 -18.80 1.18 -0.98
C LEU A 368 -19.30 1.99 -2.19
N GLY A 369 -18.74 1.71 -3.35
CA GLY A 369 -19.16 2.31 -4.62
C GLY A 369 -20.39 1.63 -5.20
N GLU A 370 -20.99 2.29 -6.19
CA GLU A 370 -22.10 1.74 -6.95
C GLU A 370 -21.58 1.05 -8.20
N SER A 371 -21.70 -0.28 -8.24
CA SER A 371 -21.34 -1.12 -9.38
C SER A 371 -21.77 -0.54 -10.75
N ALA A 372 -22.92 0.12 -10.85
CA ALA A 372 -23.40 0.75 -12.09
C ALA A 372 -22.47 1.85 -12.66
N LEU A 373 -21.61 2.45 -11.84
CA LEU A 373 -20.68 3.51 -12.23
C LEU A 373 -19.33 2.99 -12.73
N LEU A 374 -19.07 1.68 -12.63
CA LEU A 374 -17.84 1.07 -13.17
C LEU A 374 -17.75 1.27 -14.68
N THR A 375 -16.63 1.84 -15.12
CA THR A 375 -16.32 2.04 -16.54
C THR A 375 -14.89 1.59 -16.86
N GLN A 376 -14.68 1.12 -18.09
CA GLN A 376 -13.35 0.80 -18.59
C GLN A 376 -12.49 2.09 -18.64
N GLY A 377 -11.25 1.99 -18.19
CA GLY A 377 -10.32 3.13 -18.06
C GLY A 377 -10.42 3.88 -16.74
N MET A 378 -11.38 3.53 -15.85
CA MET A 378 -11.45 4.10 -14.51
C MET A 378 -10.16 3.80 -13.73
N PRO A 379 -9.44 4.82 -13.21
CA PRO A 379 -8.27 4.61 -12.37
C PRO A 379 -8.67 3.92 -11.07
N ILE A 380 -7.84 2.97 -10.64
CA ILE A 380 -8.04 2.27 -9.37
C ILE A 380 -6.77 2.21 -8.54
N THR A 381 -6.95 2.16 -7.23
CA THR A 381 -5.89 1.91 -6.24
C THR A 381 -6.31 0.74 -5.36
N VAL A 382 -5.54 -0.34 -5.39
CA VAL A 382 -5.75 -1.52 -4.56
C VAL A 382 -4.88 -1.40 -3.31
N LEU A 383 -5.49 -1.63 -2.15
CA LEU A 383 -4.81 -1.72 -0.87
C LEU A 383 -4.88 -3.16 -0.33
N GLY A 384 -3.77 -3.69 0.17
CA GLY A 384 -3.76 -5.02 0.74
C GLY A 384 -2.44 -5.37 1.43
N TYR A 385 -2.45 -6.46 2.18
CA TYR A 385 -1.33 -7.02 2.92
C TYR A 385 -0.80 -8.27 2.20
N PRO A 386 0.29 -8.17 1.42
CA PRO A 386 0.81 -9.30 0.65
C PRO A 386 1.21 -10.46 1.58
N ALA A 387 1.01 -11.68 1.10
CA ALA A 387 1.27 -12.94 1.77
C ALA A 387 2.79 -13.18 1.82
N LEU A 388 3.54 -12.52 0.95
CA LEU A 388 5.01 -12.52 0.85
C LEU A 388 5.71 -11.49 1.76
N ALA A 389 4.98 -10.84 2.69
CA ALA A 389 5.59 -10.00 3.73
C ALA A 389 6.36 -10.80 4.81
N GLU A 390 6.50 -12.12 4.63
CA GLU A 390 7.35 -13.02 5.40
C GLU A 390 8.45 -13.54 4.46
N ASN A 391 9.43 -12.70 4.15
CA ASN A 391 10.66 -13.16 3.53
C ASN A 391 11.85 -12.67 4.36
N GLU A 392 12.99 -13.34 4.25
CA GLU A 392 14.20 -13.02 5.02
C GLU A 392 14.82 -11.65 4.65
N LEU A 393 14.21 -10.90 3.72
CA LEU A 393 14.70 -9.62 3.20
C LEU A 393 14.07 -8.41 3.91
N THR A 394 12.98 -8.57 4.67
CA THR A 394 12.28 -7.47 5.37
C THR A 394 12.12 -7.72 6.86
N ASP A 395 12.01 -6.65 7.66
CA ASP A 395 11.67 -6.77 9.07
C ASP A 395 10.25 -7.33 9.21
N ASN A 396 10.17 -8.58 9.63
CA ASN A 396 8.89 -9.26 9.85
C ASN A 396 8.19 -8.76 11.13
N SER A 397 8.77 -7.86 11.93
CA SER A 397 8.13 -7.40 13.17
C SER A 397 6.83 -6.60 12.97
N THR A 398 6.64 -6.02 11.77
CA THR A 398 5.42 -5.26 11.44
C THR A 398 4.89 -5.59 10.06
N ILE A 399 3.57 -5.51 9.89
CA ILE A 399 2.88 -5.72 8.62
C ILE A 399 2.34 -4.38 8.13
N SER A 400 2.74 -3.96 6.94
CA SER A 400 2.21 -2.77 6.28
C SER A 400 1.42 -3.18 5.05
N ALA A 401 0.28 -2.52 4.83
CA ALA A 401 -0.45 -2.69 3.60
C ALA A 401 0.37 -2.10 2.44
N THR A 402 0.49 -2.85 1.36
CA THR A 402 0.98 -2.38 0.08
C THR A 402 -0.11 -1.68 -0.72
N THR A 403 0.33 -0.90 -1.69
CA THR A 403 -0.52 -0.18 -2.61
C THR A 403 -0.12 -0.55 -4.02
N THR A 404 -1.08 -0.99 -4.83
CA THR A 404 -0.88 -1.17 -6.27
C THR A 404 -1.89 -0.30 -7.01
N ASN A 405 -1.44 0.29 -8.11
CA ASN A 405 -2.25 1.21 -8.91
C ASN A 405 -2.44 0.62 -10.30
N GLY A 406 -3.58 0.93 -10.91
CA GLY A 406 -3.87 0.53 -12.28
C GLY A 406 -5.16 1.18 -12.77
N VAL A 407 -5.77 0.58 -13.78
CA VAL A 407 -7.04 0.99 -14.36
C VAL A 407 -7.95 -0.23 -14.53
N VAL A 408 -9.26 0.00 -14.62
CA VAL A 408 -10.20 -1.00 -15.12
C VAL A 408 -9.89 -1.27 -16.60
N SER A 409 -9.06 -2.28 -16.88
CA SER A 409 -8.68 -2.66 -18.23
C SER A 409 -9.87 -3.22 -19.01
N ALA A 410 -10.77 -3.94 -18.34
CA ALA A 410 -11.98 -4.47 -18.96
C ALA A 410 -13.04 -4.90 -17.94
N LEU A 411 -14.31 -4.85 -18.36
CA LEU A 411 -15.41 -5.49 -17.64
C LEU A 411 -15.79 -6.78 -18.39
N ARG A 412 -15.96 -7.88 -17.65
CA ARG A 412 -16.31 -9.20 -18.18
C ARG A 412 -17.40 -9.82 -17.33
N ASN A 413 -18.13 -10.77 -17.87
CA ASN A 413 -19.02 -11.62 -17.09
C ASN A 413 -18.30 -12.93 -16.76
N SER A 414 -18.64 -13.53 -15.63
CA SER A 414 -18.30 -14.92 -15.32
C SER A 414 -18.87 -15.87 -16.37
N ASN A 415 -18.32 -17.08 -16.44
CA ASN A 415 -18.71 -18.08 -17.43
C ASN A 415 -20.20 -18.48 -17.36
N ASP A 416 -20.82 -18.36 -16.19
CA ASP A 416 -22.25 -18.61 -15.98
C ASP A 416 -23.14 -17.36 -16.19
N GLY A 417 -22.53 -16.20 -16.44
CA GLY A 417 -23.20 -14.92 -16.65
C GLY A 417 -23.80 -14.28 -15.39
N GLN A 418 -23.59 -14.85 -14.20
CA GLN A 418 -24.23 -14.40 -12.96
C GLN A 418 -23.44 -13.31 -12.21
N HIS A 419 -22.14 -13.25 -12.46
CA HIS A 419 -21.19 -12.36 -11.79
C HIS A 419 -20.45 -11.50 -12.81
N ARG A 420 -20.13 -10.28 -12.41
CA ARG A 420 -19.28 -9.39 -13.19
C ARG A 420 -17.88 -9.41 -12.59
N VAL A 421 -16.87 -9.53 -13.45
CA VAL A 421 -15.47 -9.53 -13.05
C VAL A 421 -14.77 -8.35 -13.70
N ILE A 422 -13.87 -7.75 -12.93
CA ILE A 422 -13.15 -6.54 -13.32
C ILE A 422 -11.72 -6.98 -13.66
N GLN A 423 -11.34 -6.87 -14.92
CA GLN A 423 -9.96 -7.06 -15.35
C GLN A 423 -9.20 -5.75 -15.13
N THR A 424 -7.99 -5.84 -14.58
CA THR A 424 -7.13 -4.69 -14.28
C THR A 424 -5.68 -4.96 -14.64
N ASP A 425 -4.90 -3.90 -14.85
CA ASP A 425 -3.44 -3.91 -14.95
C ASP A 425 -2.75 -3.58 -13.62
N ALA A 426 -3.54 -3.30 -12.58
CA ALA A 426 -3.02 -3.24 -11.22
C ALA A 426 -2.43 -4.60 -10.85
N ASP A 427 -1.23 -4.58 -10.27
CA ASP A 427 -0.60 -5.78 -9.77
C ASP A 427 -1.42 -6.34 -8.59
N ILE A 428 -1.98 -7.54 -8.78
CA ILE A 428 -2.71 -8.29 -7.77
C ILE A 428 -1.92 -9.55 -7.56
N SER A 429 -1.13 -9.63 -6.49
CA SER A 429 -0.33 -10.82 -6.16
C SER A 429 -0.73 -11.42 -4.82
N GLY A 430 -0.16 -12.58 -4.49
CA GLY A 430 -0.46 -13.35 -3.29
C GLY A 430 -0.46 -12.45 -2.04
N GLY A 431 -1.66 -12.26 -1.48
CA GLY A 431 -2.00 -11.57 -0.23
C GLY A 431 -2.64 -10.19 -0.33
N ASN A 432 -2.58 -9.49 -1.48
CA ASN A 432 -3.51 -8.38 -1.70
C ASN A 432 -4.94 -8.89 -1.99
N SER A 433 -5.10 -10.20 -2.23
CA SER A 433 -6.39 -10.89 -2.33
C SER A 433 -7.28 -10.63 -1.12
N GLY A 434 -8.51 -10.22 -1.37
CA GLY A 434 -9.49 -9.74 -0.38
C GLY A 434 -9.40 -8.24 -0.08
N GLY A 435 -8.40 -7.54 -0.60
CA GLY A 435 -8.19 -6.11 -0.41
C GLY A 435 -9.14 -5.26 -1.26
N PRO A 436 -9.50 -4.04 -0.80
CA PRO A 436 -10.38 -3.16 -1.55
C PRO A 436 -9.65 -2.46 -2.70
N ALA A 437 -10.35 -2.31 -3.83
CA ALA A 437 -9.97 -1.47 -4.95
C ALA A 437 -10.80 -0.18 -4.96
N PHE A 438 -10.14 0.95 -4.68
CA PHE A 438 -10.74 2.27 -4.61
C PHE A 438 -10.68 2.98 -5.96
N ASP A 439 -11.68 3.80 -6.26
CA ASP A 439 -11.58 4.84 -7.27
C ASP A 439 -10.84 6.09 -6.74
N GLU A 440 -10.73 7.12 -7.57
CA GLU A 440 -10.12 8.40 -7.19
C GLU A 440 -10.93 9.18 -6.12
N HIS A 441 -12.17 8.80 -5.86
CA HIS A 441 -13.04 9.39 -4.84
C HIS A 441 -13.04 8.58 -3.53
N GLY A 442 -12.32 7.45 -3.50
CA GLY A 442 -12.20 6.60 -2.33
C GLY A 442 -13.41 5.71 -2.06
N ALA A 443 -14.24 5.44 -3.08
CA ALA A 443 -15.26 4.42 -3.01
C ALA A 443 -14.72 3.08 -3.52
N VAL A 444 -15.06 1.98 -2.85
CA VAL A 444 -14.62 0.64 -3.21
C VAL A 444 -15.51 0.06 -4.30
N PHE A 445 -14.91 -0.29 -5.44
CA PHE A 445 -15.62 -0.90 -6.56
C PHE A 445 -15.26 -2.35 -6.81
N GLY A 446 -14.12 -2.80 -6.27
CA GLY A 446 -13.63 -4.15 -6.45
C GLY A 446 -13.05 -4.75 -5.18
N ILE A 447 -13.06 -6.08 -5.12
CA ILE A 447 -12.32 -6.90 -4.16
C ILE A 447 -11.26 -7.66 -4.94
N ALA A 448 -9.98 -7.38 -4.66
CA ALA A 448 -8.87 -8.05 -5.31
C ALA A 448 -8.95 -9.57 -5.09
N THR A 449 -8.68 -10.39 -6.11
CA THR A 449 -8.85 -11.84 -5.98
C THR A 449 -7.73 -12.65 -6.63
N TYR A 450 -7.79 -12.89 -7.96
CA TYR A 450 -6.97 -13.88 -8.65
C TYR A 450 -6.21 -13.28 -9.83
N ILE A 451 -5.08 -13.91 -10.13
CA ILE A 451 -4.36 -13.80 -11.38
C ILE A 451 -4.75 -15.01 -12.23
N TYR A 452 -5.16 -14.76 -13.47
CA TYR A 452 -5.19 -15.81 -14.49
C TYR A 452 -3.85 -15.84 -15.21
N GLN A 453 -3.16 -16.97 -15.18
CA GLN A 453 -1.93 -17.17 -15.93
C GLN A 453 -2.26 -17.97 -17.20
N SER A 454 -2.07 -17.38 -18.36
CA SER A 454 -2.30 -18.03 -19.64
C SER A 454 -1.14 -18.97 -19.99
N ALA A 455 -1.42 -19.97 -20.82
CA ALA A 455 -0.45 -21.00 -21.23
C ALA A 455 0.77 -20.45 -22.01
N ASP A 456 0.71 -19.21 -22.49
CA ASP A 456 1.80 -18.47 -23.14
C ASP A 456 2.64 -17.64 -22.16
N GLY A 457 2.37 -17.72 -20.86
CA GLY A 457 3.12 -17.03 -19.80
C GLY A 457 2.58 -15.65 -19.43
N GLY A 458 1.52 -15.16 -20.09
CA GLY A 458 0.84 -13.92 -19.72
C GLY A 458 0.08 -14.03 -18.40
N ALA A 459 0.05 -12.95 -17.61
CA ALA A 459 -0.72 -12.87 -16.37
C ALA A 459 -1.77 -11.75 -16.48
N LEU A 460 -3.02 -12.06 -16.17
CA LEU A 460 -4.13 -11.10 -16.12
C LEU A 460 -4.69 -11.02 -14.70
N SER A 461 -4.69 -9.81 -14.12
CA SER A 461 -5.25 -9.56 -12.81
C SER A 461 -6.76 -9.34 -12.87
N TYR A 462 -7.48 -9.93 -11.93
CA TYR A 462 -8.93 -9.77 -11.81
C TYR A 462 -9.37 -9.43 -10.38
N MET A 463 -10.48 -8.70 -10.31
CA MET A 463 -11.18 -8.34 -9.09
C MET A 463 -12.65 -8.72 -9.19
N ARG A 464 -13.27 -8.98 -8.04
CA ARG A 464 -14.72 -9.17 -7.92
C ARG A 464 -15.42 -7.85 -7.79
N ASP A 465 -16.55 -7.72 -8.45
CA ASP A 465 -17.39 -6.54 -8.36
C ASP A 465 -17.98 -6.38 -6.96
N ILE A 466 -17.97 -5.17 -6.42
CA ILE A 466 -18.54 -4.91 -5.09
C ILE A 466 -20.03 -5.25 -4.98
N ALA A 467 -20.76 -5.33 -6.10
CA ALA A 467 -22.13 -5.81 -6.13
C ALA A 467 -22.28 -7.24 -5.59
N ASP A 468 -21.28 -8.10 -5.76
CA ASP A 468 -21.33 -9.47 -5.26
C ASP A 468 -21.30 -9.51 -3.72
N LEU A 469 -20.55 -8.60 -3.08
CA LEU A 469 -20.61 -8.39 -1.63
C LEU A 469 -22.02 -7.95 -1.20
N GLY A 470 -22.64 -7.04 -1.95
CA GLY A 470 -24.02 -6.59 -1.69
C GLY A 470 -25.03 -7.74 -1.77
N LYS A 471 -24.93 -8.60 -2.80
CA LYS A 471 -25.77 -9.80 -2.95
C LYS A 471 -25.56 -10.78 -1.79
N LEU A 472 -24.31 -11.02 -1.39
CA LEU A 472 -23.97 -11.91 -0.27
C LEU A 472 -24.53 -11.39 1.06
N ALA A 473 -24.41 -10.09 1.31
CA ALA A 473 -24.97 -9.44 2.48
C ALA A 473 -26.50 -9.58 2.52
N GLN A 474 -27.17 -9.31 1.39
CA GLN A 474 -28.63 -9.46 1.27
C GLN A 474 -29.08 -10.90 1.53
N LYS A 475 -28.42 -11.88 0.92
CA LYS A 475 -28.69 -13.32 1.13
C LYS A 475 -28.53 -13.73 2.61
N SER A 476 -27.69 -13.01 3.33
CA SER A 476 -27.39 -13.23 4.75
C SER A 476 -28.26 -12.37 5.69
N ASN A 477 -29.26 -11.66 5.16
CA ASN A 477 -30.12 -10.71 5.90
C ASN A 477 -29.33 -9.59 6.61
N LEU A 478 -28.22 -9.15 6.00
CA LEU A 478 -27.39 -8.06 6.52
C LEU A 478 -27.67 -6.78 5.76
N THR A 479 -27.78 -5.68 6.51
CA THR A 479 -27.79 -4.33 5.94
C THR A 479 -26.40 -3.75 6.08
N LEU A 480 -25.76 -3.45 4.95
CA LEU A 480 -24.45 -2.81 4.95
C LEU A 480 -24.61 -1.33 5.35
N ASN A 481 -23.97 -0.93 6.46
CA ASN A 481 -23.95 0.44 6.93
C ASN A 481 -22.49 0.90 7.08
N THR A 482 -22.06 1.79 6.19
CA THR A 482 -20.70 2.34 6.18
C THR A 482 -20.60 3.66 6.96
N ALA A 483 -21.57 3.99 7.81
CA ALA A 483 -21.41 5.09 8.75
C ALA A 483 -20.48 4.66 9.89
N SER A 484 -19.50 5.51 10.22
CA SER A 484 -18.59 5.29 11.34
C SER A 484 -18.14 6.60 11.94
N LYS A 485 -18.28 6.73 13.26
CA LYS A 485 -17.80 7.94 13.95
C LYS A 485 -16.29 8.10 13.86
N THR A 486 -15.56 6.99 13.94
CA THR A 486 -14.09 6.97 13.82
C THR A 486 -13.67 7.42 12.43
N GLN A 487 -14.31 6.90 11.38
CA GLN A 487 -14.00 7.28 10.00
C GLN A 487 -14.31 8.77 9.74
N GLU A 488 -15.46 9.26 10.18
CA GLU A 488 -15.85 10.67 10.04
C GLU A 488 -14.84 11.61 10.72
N LEU A 489 -14.42 11.27 11.94
CA LEU A 489 -13.42 12.05 12.67
C LEU A 489 -12.04 12.00 12.00
N TRP A 490 -11.65 10.84 11.47
CA TRP A 490 -10.38 10.67 10.76
C TRP A 490 -10.33 11.48 9.47
N GLU A 491 -11.36 11.40 8.64
CA GLU A 491 -11.49 12.23 7.42
C GLU A 491 -11.43 13.71 7.76
N SER A 492 -12.18 14.14 8.78
CA SER A 492 -12.15 15.54 9.23
C SER A 492 -10.78 15.96 9.78
N ALA A 493 -10.04 15.06 10.42
CA ALA A 493 -8.68 15.31 10.87
C ALA A 493 -7.72 15.50 9.69
N LEU A 494 -7.83 14.67 8.65
CA LEU A 494 -7.03 14.79 7.43
C LEU A 494 -7.34 16.09 6.67
N ASP A 495 -8.61 16.46 6.55
CA ASP A 495 -8.99 17.73 5.92
C ASP A 495 -8.43 18.95 6.66
N ASP A 496 -8.39 18.91 7.99
CA ASP A 496 -7.73 19.93 8.78
C ASP A 496 -6.20 19.90 8.60
N PHE A 497 -5.61 18.71 8.58
CA PHE A 497 -4.17 18.52 8.40
C PHE A 497 -3.69 19.10 7.06
N TYR A 498 -4.35 18.75 5.96
CA TYR A 498 -4.01 19.25 4.62
C TYR A 498 -4.35 20.74 4.43
N ALA A 499 -5.28 21.28 5.22
CA ALA A 499 -5.55 22.70 5.29
C ALA A 499 -4.57 23.47 6.22
N ALA A 500 -3.49 22.83 6.69
CA ALA A 500 -2.53 23.37 7.64
C ALA A 500 -3.17 23.84 8.97
N ARG A 501 -4.32 23.28 9.35
CA ARG A 501 -5.01 23.50 10.64
C ARG A 501 -4.58 22.42 11.64
N TYR A 502 -3.27 22.29 11.84
CA TYR A 502 -2.63 21.19 12.57
C TYR A 502 -3.11 21.06 14.02
N ARG A 503 -3.37 22.16 14.75
CA ARG A 503 -3.93 22.08 16.12
C ARG A 503 -5.34 21.49 16.14
N SER A 504 -6.16 21.87 15.15
CA SER A 504 -7.49 21.30 14.98
C SER A 504 -7.42 19.82 14.59
N ALA A 505 -6.50 19.46 13.68
CA ALA A 505 -6.22 18.08 13.30
C ALA A 505 -5.80 17.24 14.52
N LEU A 506 -4.85 17.69 15.32
CA LEU A 506 -4.39 17.00 16.54
C LEU A 506 -5.51 16.68 17.52
N THR A 507 -6.44 17.60 17.70
CA THR A 507 -7.60 17.40 18.58
C THR A 507 -8.45 16.22 18.07
N LYS A 508 -8.70 16.16 16.76
CA LYS A 508 -9.48 15.08 16.14
C LYS A 508 -8.72 13.76 16.09
N ILE A 509 -7.43 13.77 15.77
CA ILE A 509 -6.56 12.58 15.82
C ILE A 509 -6.58 11.97 17.21
N SER A 510 -6.48 12.78 18.26
CA SER A 510 -6.54 12.29 19.65
C SER A 510 -7.89 11.63 19.98
N GLN A 511 -9.00 12.16 19.43
CA GLN A 511 -10.32 11.52 19.56
C GLN A 511 -10.38 10.20 18.79
N VAL A 512 -9.82 10.13 17.59
CA VAL A 512 -9.69 8.89 16.80
C VAL A 512 -8.93 7.83 17.59
N GLN A 513 -7.79 8.17 18.19
CA GLN A 513 -7.02 7.24 19.03
C GLN A 513 -7.78 6.77 20.26
N SER A 514 -8.62 7.63 20.84
CA SER A 514 -9.47 7.24 21.97
C SER A 514 -10.61 6.30 21.56
N LEU A 515 -11.18 6.46 20.36
CA LEU A 515 -12.27 5.63 19.85
C LEU A 515 -11.75 4.30 19.29
N TYR A 516 -10.60 4.35 18.62
CA TYR A 516 -9.97 3.23 17.93
C TYR A 516 -8.45 3.25 18.18
N PRO A 517 -7.99 2.72 19.33
CA PRO A 517 -6.57 2.66 19.68
C PRO A 517 -5.64 2.01 18.63
N PRO A 518 -6.02 0.93 17.90
CA PRO A 518 -5.11 0.29 16.95
C PRO A 518 -5.00 1.02 15.60
N HIS A 519 -5.37 2.30 15.52
CA HIS A 519 -5.38 3.08 14.27
C HIS A 519 -3.98 3.16 13.63
N SER A 520 -3.83 2.58 12.44
CA SER A 520 -2.53 2.35 11.79
C SER A 520 -1.75 3.62 11.41
N LEU A 521 -2.42 4.78 11.31
CA LEU A 521 -1.82 6.05 10.88
C LEU A 521 -1.91 7.19 11.91
N ALA A 522 -2.60 7.00 13.03
CA ALA A 522 -2.93 8.13 13.91
C ALA A 522 -1.68 8.71 14.58
N ASP A 523 -0.79 7.87 15.08
CA ASP A 523 0.47 8.30 15.69
C ASP A 523 1.38 9.02 14.69
N THR A 524 1.42 8.54 13.43
CA THR A 524 2.19 9.18 12.37
C THR A 524 1.70 10.60 12.09
N TYR A 525 0.39 10.77 11.85
CA TYR A 525 -0.17 12.09 11.56
C TYR A 525 -0.13 13.02 12.77
N LYS A 526 -0.22 12.48 13.99
CA LYS A 526 -0.02 13.23 15.22
C LYS A 526 1.39 13.83 15.28
N ALA A 527 2.41 13.00 15.11
CA ALA A 527 3.80 13.45 15.12
C ALA A 527 4.09 14.47 14.01
N MET A 528 3.56 14.25 12.80
CA MET A 528 3.68 15.22 11.70
C MET A 528 3.02 16.56 12.06
N ALA A 529 1.81 16.55 12.61
CA ALA A 529 1.10 17.78 12.98
C ALA A 529 1.82 18.53 14.11
N GLU A 530 2.37 17.84 15.10
CA GLU A 530 3.20 18.42 16.16
C GLU A 530 4.46 19.09 15.59
N SER A 531 5.12 18.44 14.63
CA SER A 531 6.28 18.99 13.92
C SER A 531 5.94 20.27 13.14
N HIS A 532 4.86 20.28 12.36
CA HIS A 532 4.43 21.47 11.62
C HIS A 532 4.01 22.63 12.55
N ILE A 533 3.41 22.32 13.71
CA ILE A 533 3.12 23.34 14.73
C ILE A 533 4.41 23.93 15.29
N ALA A 534 5.41 23.10 15.59
CA ALA A 534 6.71 23.55 16.08
C ALA A 534 7.45 24.40 15.03
N ALA A 535 7.27 24.11 13.75
CA ALA A 535 7.78 24.90 12.63
C ALA A 535 7.03 26.23 12.39
N GLY A 536 5.93 26.48 13.10
CA GLY A 536 5.12 27.70 12.95
C GLY A 536 4.21 27.72 11.72
N GLU A 537 3.94 26.55 11.14
CA GLU A 537 3.16 26.40 9.90
C GLU A 537 1.64 26.26 10.13
N ASP A 538 1.20 26.28 11.39
CA ASP A 538 -0.20 26.14 11.80
C ASP A 538 -1.03 27.41 11.51
N THR A 539 -2.12 27.23 10.75
CA THR A 539 -3.06 28.29 10.36
C THR A 539 -4.33 28.30 11.20
N SER A 540 -4.45 27.43 12.21
CA SER A 540 -5.66 27.26 13.03
C SER A 540 -6.18 28.57 13.64
N ASN A 541 -5.31 29.56 13.88
CA ASN A 541 -5.66 30.87 14.43
C ASN A 541 -5.78 32.00 13.39
N GLN A 542 -5.43 31.76 12.12
CA GLN A 542 -5.37 32.83 11.10
C GLN A 542 -6.74 33.23 10.54
N THR A 543 -7.75 32.35 10.58
CA THR A 543 -9.14 32.68 10.18
C THR A 543 -9.72 33.82 11.00
N ALA A 544 -9.40 33.90 12.29
CA ALA A 544 -9.80 35.02 13.14
C ALA A 544 -9.14 36.34 12.70
N LEU A 545 -7.86 36.31 12.31
CA LEU A 545 -7.11 37.47 11.81
C LEU A 545 -7.63 37.97 10.46
N TYR A 546 -7.98 37.08 9.53
CA TYR A 546 -8.59 37.48 8.25
C TYR A 546 -10.00 38.05 8.42
N VAL A 547 -10.82 37.49 9.32
CA VAL A 547 -12.15 38.04 9.65
C VAL A 547 -12.02 39.42 10.30
N LEU A 548 -11.10 39.57 11.27
CA LEU A 548 -10.81 40.88 11.89
C LEU A 548 -10.26 41.89 10.87
N GLY A 549 -9.39 41.44 9.97
CA GLY A 549 -8.86 42.27 8.87
C GLY A 549 -9.93 42.71 7.87
N ALA A 550 -10.86 41.83 7.51
CA ALA A 550 -11.99 42.14 6.64
C ALA A 550 -12.99 43.11 7.31
N ILE A 551 -13.25 42.94 8.60
CA ILE A 551 -14.07 43.87 9.40
C ILE A 551 -13.38 45.25 9.48
N ALA A 552 -12.06 45.29 9.68
CA ALA A 552 -11.31 46.55 9.70
C ALA A 552 -11.31 47.25 8.33
N ALA A 553 -11.13 46.50 7.24
CA ALA A 553 -11.13 47.04 5.88
C ALA A 553 -12.51 47.59 5.47
N THR A 554 -13.60 46.88 5.78
CA THR A 554 -14.98 47.35 5.53
C THR A 554 -15.31 48.60 6.35
N SER A 555 -14.85 48.65 7.59
CA SER A 555 -15.00 49.84 8.45
C SER A 555 -14.24 51.07 7.90
N LEU A 556 -13.03 50.86 7.38
CA LEU A 556 -12.21 51.92 6.74
C LEU A 556 -12.86 52.46 5.47
N VAL A 557 -13.39 51.59 4.60
CA VAL A 557 -14.13 52.00 3.40
C VAL A 557 -15.37 52.81 3.78
N GLY A 558 -16.13 52.36 4.78
CA GLY A 558 -17.28 53.07 5.33
C GLY A 558 -16.93 54.48 5.83
N MET A 559 -15.85 54.61 6.59
CA MET A 559 -15.35 55.91 7.07
C MET A 559 -14.95 56.84 5.91
N MET A 560 -14.23 56.32 4.91
CA MET A 560 -13.83 57.09 3.72
C MET A 560 -15.05 57.61 2.95
N THR A 561 -16.06 56.77 2.72
CA THR A 561 -17.31 57.22 2.08
C THR A 561 -18.02 58.29 2.89
N MET A 562 -18.04 58.18 4.23
CA MET A 562 -18.67 59.17 5.10
C MET A 562 -17.94 60.51 5.07
N ILE A 563 -16.61 60.49 5.07
CA ILE A 563 -15.78 61.70 4.91
C ILE A 563 -16.06 62.37 3.56
N ILE A 564 -16.12 61.61 2.47
CA ILE A 564 -16.45 62.14 1.13
C ILE A 564 -17.84 62.80 1.14
N ILE A 565 -18.84 62.16 1.76
CA ILE A 565 -20.20 62.72 1.89
C ILE A 565 -20.17 64.02 2.69
N ILE A 566 -19.46 64.08 3.82
CA ILE A 566 -19.35 65.27 4.67
C ILE A 566 -18.64 66.42 3.92
N VAL A 567 -17.53 66.14 3.24
CA VAL A 567 -16.79 67.13 2.45
C VAL A 567 -17.67 67.66 1.32
N ARG A 568 -18.36 66.77 0.60
CA ARG A 568 -19.28 67.13 -0.48
C ARG A 568 -20.47 67.94 0.05
N HIS A 569 -21.07 67.54 1.16
CA HIS A 569 -22.18 68.26 1.80
C HIS A 569 -21.74 69.68 2.23
N ASN A 570 -20.59 69.81 2.88
CA ASN A 570 -20.04 71.11 3.29
C ASN A 570 -19.70 72.00 2.10
N HIS A 571 -19.20 71.44 1.00
CA HIS A 571 -18.95 72.18 -0.24
C HIS A 571 -20.26 72.75 -0.81
N TYR A 572 -21.31 71.93 -0.95
CA TYR A 572 -22.61 72.40 -1.43
C TYR A 572 -23.24 73.45 -0.48
N HIS A 573 -23.12 73.25 0.84
CA HIS A 573 -23.64 74.20 1.81
C HIS A 573 -22.92 75.56 1.74
N ARG A 574 -21.59 75.58 1.46
CA ARG A 574 -20.85 76.82 1.20
C ARG A 574 -21.31 77.51 -0.08
N GLN A 575 -21.52 76.77 -1.17
CA GLN A 575 -22.05 77.32 -2.43
C GLN A 575 -23.47 77.90 -2.26
N TYR A 576 -24.32 77.23 -1.47
CA TYR A 576 -25.67 77.70 -1.17
C TYR A 576 -25.65 79.01 -0.36
N LYS A 577 -24.72 79.14 0.60
CA LYS A 577 -24.53 80.39 1.35
C LYS A 577 -24.00 81.54 0.50
N THR A 578 -23.20 81.28 -0.53
CA THR A 578 -22.73 82.33 -1.46
C THR A 578 -23.79 82.75 -2.47
N LEU A 579 -24.71 81.86 -2.86
CA LEU A 579 -25.79 82.16 -3.80
C LEU A 579 -26.99 82.89 -3.14
N ASN A 580 -27.19 82.71 -1.83
CA ASN A 580 -28.27 83.34 -1.06
C ASN A 580 -27.84 84.55 -0.22
N GLN A 581 -26.70 85.18 -0.52
CA GLN A 581 -26.40 86.49 0.08
C GLN A 581 -27.33 87.55 -0.54
N PRO A 582 -28.13 88.28 0.26
CA PRO A 582 -28.95 89.36 -0.26
C PRO A 582 -28.04 90.39 -0.94
N PRO A 583 -28.48 90.99 -2.08
CA PRO A 583 -27.67 91.97 -2.78
C PRO A 583 -27.33 93.11 -1.83
N LYS A 584 -26.04 93.46 -1.74
CA LYS A 584 -25.59 94.65 -1.02
C LYS A 584 -26.14 95.87 -1.77
N HIS A 585 -27.14 96.51 -1.19
CA HIS A 585 -27.62 97.83 -1.57
C HIS A 585 -26.60 98.91 -1.23
#